data_AF-A0A6P6VA12-F1
#
_entry.id   AF-A0A6P6VA12-F1
#
_cell.length_a   1.000
_cell.length_b   1.000
_cell.length_c   1.000
_cell.angle_alpha   90.00
_cell.angle_beta   90.00
_cell.angle_gamma   90.00
#
_symmetry.space_group_name_H-M   'P 1'
#
loop_
_entity.id
_entity.type
_entity.pdbx_description
1 polymer ?
#
loop_
_entity_poly.entity_id
_entity_poly.type
_entity_poly.pdbx_seq_one_letter_code
_entity_poly.pdbx_strand_id
1 'polypeptide(L)'
;MALCRSLSRYAWEDKVAIALAAFAVSYGKFWLVAQLRTTNPLAKSLAVIRELPEIIEHTEALKRKFEAVSNLSKAMLNVTSCIINLKELPIEDIGQSNEWVFLTAHVPTAVYWTVRSIAACSFILNLTALGPEYVDSAAEAWDLNGVAHKLAKIKEDLKEQMNSIKQKIEDKRQNDAYNALVELFKTPNTDNTKILSAVINVKEHQLHLYDGTNNKRASLDILRKKHVLLLISELHIPQEELSILHQFYTESRQQPTKLDKQYEVVWLPVVDTFSNATDEQFELVQNSMPWYSFTLSCLSLLSSDSSRTSRALTRHHNFWSCIHGEFYQVTMLGT
;
A
#
# COMPACT_ATOMS: atom_id res chain seq x y z
N MET A 1 -19.95 25.93 21.57
CA MET A 1 -20.80 26.35 20.43
C MET A 1 -20.05 27.11 19.33
N ALA A 2 -19.14 28.04 19.64
CA ALA A 2 -18.37 28.78 18.62
C ALA A 2 -17.41 27.91 17.77
N LEU A 3 -16.78 26.89 18.39
CA LEU A 3 -15.88 25.95 17.69
C LEU A 3 -16.61 25.16 16.59
N CYS A 4 -17.76 24.56 16.92
CA CYS A 4 -18.55 23.77 15.95
C CYS A 4 -19.07 24.60 14.77
N ARG A 5 -19.39 25.88 15.00
CA ARG A 5 -19.81 26.80 13.93
C ARG A 5 -18.64 27.17 13.02
N SER A 6 -17.47 27.46 13.59
CA SER A 6 -16.26 27.83 12.83
C SER A 6 -15.71 26.65 12.02
N LEU A 7 -15.83 25.43 12.55
CA LEU A 7 -15.38 24.19 11.91
C LEU A 7 -16.45 23.55 11.00
N SER A 8 -17.63 24.14 10.84
CA SER A 8 -18.75 23.52 10.12
C SER A 8 -18.48 23.27 8.64
N ARG A 9 -17.69 24.16 7.99
CA ARG A 9 -17.39 24.13 6.55
C ARG A 9 -16.21 23.23 6.17
N TYR A 10 -15.44 22.76 7.15
CA TYR A 10 -14.26 21.94 6.91
C TYR A 10 -14.62 20.47 6.76
N ALA A 11 -13.80 19.69 6.07
CA ALA A 11 -13.93 18.23 6.06
C ALA A 11 -13.50 17.62 7.41
N TRP A 12 -13.86 16.37 7.69
CA TRP A 12 -13.64 15.77 9.01
C TRP A 12 -12.15 15.67 9.37
N GLU A 13 -11.32 15.31 8.41
CA GLU A 13 -9.86 15.29 8.47
C GLU A 13 -9.27 16.67 8.78
N ASP A 14 -9.78 17.73 8.15
CA ASP A 14 -9.30 19.09 8.36
C ASP A 14 -9.67 19.58 9.77
N LYS A 15 -10.88 19.26 10.24
CA LYS A 15 -11.33 19.61 11.59
C LYS A 15 -10.40 19.02 12.65
N VAL A 16 -10.05 17.74 12.52
CA VAL A 16 -9.18 17.08 13.50
C VAL A 16 -7.74 17.58 13.39
N ALA A 17 -7.23 17.81 12.18
CA ALA A 17 -5.89 18.36 11.96
C ALA A 17 -5.74 19.77 12.55
N ILE A 18 -6.71 20.66 12.29
CA ILE A 18 -6.72 22.03 12.84
C ILE A 18 -6.81 22.01 14.36
N ALA A 19 -7.70 21.19 14.93
CA ALA A 19 -7.84 21.07 16.38
C ALA A 19 -6.54 20.57 17.02
N LEU A 20 -5.90 19.57 16.42
CA LEU A 20 -4.65 19.00 16.92
C LEU A 20 -3.48 19.98 16.79
N ALA A 21 -3.41 20.75 15.71
CA ALA A 21 -2.41 21.80 15.55
C ALA A 21 -2.57 22.91 16.61
N ALA A 22 -3.81 23.36 16.86
CA ALA A 22 -4.10 24.33 17.91
C ALA A 22 -3.72 23.82 19.32
N PHE A 23 -4.00 22.54 19.58
CA PHE A 23 -3.57 21.86 20.80
C PHE A 23 -2.05 21.80 20.92
N ALA A 24 -1.35 21.37 19.86
CA ALA A 24 0.11 21.26 19.85
C ALA A 24 0.80 22.60 20.15
N VAL A 25 0.29 23.71 19.60
CA VAL A 25 0.81 25.05 19.91
C VAL A 25 0.57 25.41 21.38
N SER A 26 -0.61 25.12 21.92
CA SER A 26 -0.96 25.44 23.30
C SER A 26 -0.16 24.60 24.31
N TYR A 27 -0.11 23.29 24.06
CA TYR A 27 0.64 22.32 24.86
C TYR A 27 2.16 22.57 24.79
N GLY A 28 2.70 22.78 23.59
CA GLY A 28 4.13 23.04 23.39
C GLY A 28 4.61 24.30 24.09
N LYS A 29 3.81 25.39 24.06
CA LYS A 29 4.09 26.62 24.80
C LYS A 29 4.11 26.40 26.32
N PHE A 30 3.22 25.57 26.84
CA PHE A 30 3.22 25.22 28.26
C PHE A 30 4.45 24.37 28.61
N TRP A 31 4.68 23.32 27.82
CA TRP A 31 5.73 22.33 28.08
C TRP A 31 7.14 22.91 28.00
N LEU A 32 7.41 23.76 27.00
CA LEU A 32 8.70 24.43 26.84
C LEU A 32 9.06 25.27 28.07
N VAL A 33 8.06 25.98 28.62
CA VAL A 33 8.24 26.83 29.81
C VAL A 33 8.44 25.98 31.06
N ALA A 34 7.67 24.90 31.19
CA ALA A 34 7.82 23.95 32.30
C ALA A 34 9.21 23.29 32.32
N GLN A 35 9.73 22.88 31.16
CA GLN A 35 11.05 22.23 31.04
C GLN A 35 12.22 23.19 31.30
N LEU A 36 12.14 24.42 30.79
CA LEU A 36 13.25 25.38 30.87
C LEU A 36 13.24 26.21 32.15
N ARG A 37 12.23 26.06 33.03
CA ARG A 37 12.08 26.85 34.26
C ARG A 37 13.31 26.80 35.18
N THR A 38 13.99 25.65 35.24
CA THR A 38 15.13 25.41 36.14
C THR A 38 16.47 25.90 35.57
N THR A 39 16.56 26.05 34.25
CA THR A 39 17.81 26.35 33.55
C THR A 39 17.83 27.76 32.94
N ASN A 40 16.67 28.34 32.61
CA ASN A 40 16.56 29.60 31.91
C ASN A 40 15.81 30.66 32.75
N PRO A 41 16.44 31.80 33.09
CA PRO A 41 15.82 32.84 33.90
C PRO A 41 14.59 33.49 33.24
N LEU A 42 14.56 33.59 31.91
CA LEU A 42 13.38 34.11 31.18
C LEU A 42 12.20 33.15 31.28
N ALA A 43 12.45 31.84 31.20
CA ALA A 43 11.41 30.83 31.38
C ALA A 43 10.87 30.86 32.82
N LYS A 44 11.73 31.11 33.81
CA LYS A 44 11.31 31.31 35.22
C LYS A 44 10.39 32.52 35.37
N SER A 45 10.75 33.68 34.81
CA SER A 45 9.88 34.87 34.82
C SER A 45 8.57 34.64 34.08
N LEU A 46 8.61 33.96 32.93
CA LEU A 46 7.40 33.65 32.16
C LEU A 46 6.48 32.66 32.88
N ALA A 47 7.03 31.70 33.63
CA ALA A 47 6.26 30.76 34.44
C ALA A 47 5.50 31.49 35.56
N VAL A 48 6.10 32.50 36.20
CA VAL A 48 5.44 33.35 37.21
C VAL A 48 4.30 34.15 36.57
N ILE A 49 4.52 34.78 35.42
CA ILE A 49 3.50 35.55 34.70
C ILE A 49 2.31 34.68 34.28
N ARG A 50 2.55 33.39 33.99
CA ARG A 50 1.52 32.43 33.58
C ARG A 50 0.92 31.63 34.73
N GLU A 51 1.23 32.00 35.97
CA GLU A 51 0.72 31.33 37.17
C GLU A 51 1.01 29.82 37.18
N LEU A 52 2.14 29.39 36.60
CA LEU A 52 2.53 27.97 36.66
C LEU A 52 2.99 27.64 38.09
N PRO A 53 2.50 26.57 38.72
CA PRO A 53 2.82 26.26 40.11
C PRO A 53 4.33 26.10 40.28
N GLU A 54 4.87 26.59 41.39
CA GLU A 54 6.29 26.38 41.74
C GLU A 54 6.65 24.89 41.91
N ILE A 55 5.64 24.04 42.12
CA ILE A 55 5.72 22.64 42.56
C ILE A 55 6.06 21.64 41.44
N ILE A 56 6.51 22.10 40.27
CA ILE A 56 6.91 21.17 39.18
C ILE A 56 8.05 20.24 39.64
N GLU A 57 8.84 20.64 40.63
CA GLU A 57 10.01 19.91 41.13
C GLU A 57 9.70 18.75 42.09
N HIS A 58 8.49 18.65 42.70
CA HIS A 58 8.30 17.79 43.89
C HIS A 58 7.02 16.94 43.96
N THR A 59 6.31 16.68 42.86
CA THR A 59 5.09 15.84 42.96
C THR A 59 5.06 14.76 41.89
N GLU A 60 5.33 13.51 42.29
CA GLU A 60 5.17 12.32 41.43
C GLU A 60 3.80 12.28 40.74
N ALA A 61 2.75 12.79 41.41
CA ALA A 61 1.41 12.89 40.86
C ALA A 61 1.33 13.76 39.59
N LEU A 62 2.07 14.87 39.54
CA LEU A 62 2.10 15.76 38.38
C LEU A 62 2.83 15.11 37.20
N LYS A 63 3.92 14.37 37.47
CA LYS A 63 4.64 13.59 36.47
C LYS A 63 3.75 12.52 35.82
N ARG A 64 2.99 11.75 36.62
CA ARG A 64 2.03 10.75 36.12
C ARG A 64 0.94 11.37 35.25
N LYS A 65 0.46 12.58 35.59
CA LYS A 65 -0.53 13.32 34.80
C LYS A 65 0.02 13.78 33.45
N PHE A 66 1.26 14.27 33.42
CA PHE A 66 1.91 14.60 32.14
C PHE A 66 2.12 13.36 31.26
N GLU A 67 2.47 12.24 31.87
CA GLU A 67 2.56 10.97 31.15
C GLU A 67 1.21 10.54 30.57
N ALA A 68 0.12 10.67 31.34
CA ALA A 68 -1.24 10.42 30.85
C ALA A 68 -1.62 11.33 29.67
N VAL A 69 -1.35 12.64 29.76
CA VAL A 69 -1.58 13.60 28.66
C VAL A 69 -0.71 13.27 27.44
N SER A 70 0.55 12.86 27.64
CA SER A 70 1.46 12.45 26.56
C SER A 70 0.96 11.19 25.85
N ASN A 71 0.54 10.18 26.61
CA ASN A 71 -0.02 8.95 26.06
C ASN A 71 -1.32 9.20 25.29
N LEU A 72 -2.20 10.05 25.84
CA LEU A 72 -3.42 10.47 25.15
C LEU A 72 -3.10 11.27 23.88
N SER A 73 -2.08 12.13 23.91
CA SER A 73 -1.60 12.88 22.74
C SER A 73 -1.10 11.97 21.62
N LYS A 74 -0.36 10.92 21.96
CA LYS A 74 0.04 9.88 21.00
C LYS A 74 -1.17 9.14 20.42
N ALA A 75 -2.16 8.81 21.24
CA ALA A 75 -3.40 8.18 20.78
C ALA A 75 -4.17 9.07 19.79
N MET A 76 -4.29 10.37 20.11
CA MET A 76 -4.92 11.37 19.22
C MET A 76 -4.19 11.48 17.88
N LEU A 77 -2.86 11.56 17.89
CA LEU A 77 -2.03 11.59 16.67
C LEU A 77 -2.23 10.34 15.80
N ASN A 78 -2.25 9.16 16.42
CA ASN A 78 -2.44 7.90 15.71
C ASN A 78 -3.81 7.83 15.01
N VAL A 79 -4.89 8.22 15.71
CA VAL A 79 -6.24 8.26 15.12
C VAL A 79 -6.31 9.29 13.99
N THR A 80 -5.71 10.46 14.17
CA THR A 80 -5.65 11.51 13.14
C THR A 80 -4.92 11.01 11.89
N SER A 81 -3.78 10.33 12.05
CA SER A 81 -3.04 9.73 10.93
C SER A 81 -3.89 8.68 10.20
N CYS A 82 -4.64 7.83 10.92
CA CYS A 82 -5.57 6.89 10.28
C CYS A 82 -6.66 7.60 9.45
N ILE A 83 -7.23 8.69 9.96
CA ILE A 83 -8.26 9.47 9.25
C ILE A 83 -7.68 10.15 7.99
N ILE A 84 -6.45 10.67 8.05
CA ILE A 84 -5.79 11.27 6.89
C ILE A 84 -5.49 10.20 5.83
N ASN A 85 -4.91 9.07 6.23
CA ASN A 85 -4.59 7.97 5.32
C ASN A 85 -5.84 7.38 4.64
N LEU A 86 -7.02 7.49 5.29
CA LEU A 86 -8.29 7.09 4.70
C LEU A 86 -8.67 7.95 3.49
N LYS A 87 -8.38 9.25 3.52
CA LYS A 87 -8.64 10.17 2.39
C LYS A 87 -7.75 9.89 1.19
N GLU A 88 -6.55 9.37 1.42
CA GLU A 88 -5.58 9.06 0.36
C GLU A 88 -5.92 7.77 -0.42
N LEU A 89 -6.95 7.03 -0.02
CA LEU A 89 -7.36 5.85 -0.76
C LEU A 89 -7.99 6.24 -2.10
N PRO A 90 -7.75 5.47 -3.19
CA PRO A 90 -8.43 5.70 -4.46
C PRO A 90 -9.91 5.33 -4.33
N ILE A 91 -10.76 6.34 -4.13
CA ILE A 91 -12.21 6.19 -3.87
C ILE A 91 -12.99 5.89 -5.15
N GLU A 92 -12.47 6.26 -6.32
CA GLU A 92 -13.19 6.20 -7.61
C GLU A 92 -13.72 4.80 -7.93
N ASP A 93 -13.02 3.74 -7.50
CA ASP A 93 -13.39 2.36 -7.80
C ASP A 93 -14.43 1.75 -6.84
N ILE A 94 -14.58 2.30 -5.62
CA ILE A 94 -15.31 1.67 -4.48
C ILE A 94 -16.24 2.62 -3.71
N GLY A 95 -16.34 3.90 -4.06
CA GLY A 95 -17.10 4.91 -3.30
C GLY A 95 -18.57 4.57 -2.98
N GLN A 96 -19.16 3.56 -3.63
CA GLN A 96 -20.53 3.07 -3.40
C GLN A 96 -20.61 1.74 -2.62
N SER A 97 -19.48 1.14 -2.19
CA SER A 97 -19.51 -0.09 -1.38
C SER A 97 -20.12 0.17 0.01
N ASN A 98 -20.92 -0.78 0.48
CA ASN A 98 -21.45 -0.84 1.84
C ASN A 98 -20.35 -0.71 2.91
N GLU A 99 -19.14 -1.22 2.65
CA GLU A 99 -18.01 -1.12 3.59
C GLU A 99 -17.40 0.28 3.63
N TRP A 100 -17.33 0.98 2.49
CA TRP A 100 -16.88 2.38 2.45
C TRP A 100 -17.85 3.29 3.20
N VAL A 101 -19.15 3.07 3.01
CA VAL A 101 -20.21 3.78 3.75
C VAL A 101 -20.11 3.51 5.26
N PHE A 102 -19.87 2.24 5.65
CA PHE A 102 -19.70 1.88 7.06
C PHE A 102 -18.45 2.56 7.66
N LEU A 103 -17.31 2.53 6.96
CA LEU A 103 -16.08 3.15 7.44
C LEU A 103 -16.22 4.67 7.60
N THR A 104 -16.82 5.34 6.62
CA THR A 104 -17.06 6.79 6.66
C THR A 104 -18.04 7.20 7.77
N ALA A 105 -18.95 6.31 8.19
CA ALA A 105 -19.82 6.54 9.34
C ALA A 105 -19.07 6.55 10.70
N HIS A 106 -17.93 5.85 10.80
CA HIS A 106 -17.11 5.85 12.01
C HIS A 106 -16.19 7.07 12.12
N VAL A 107 -15.88 7.74 11.01
CA VAL A 107 -14.99 8.93 10.99
C VAL A 107 -15.49 10.07 11.88
N PRO A 108 -16.77 10.53 11.82
CA PRO A 108 -17.28 11.56 12.72
C PRO A 108 -17.12 11.20 14.20
N THR A 109 -17.32 9.93 14.54
CA THR A 109 -17.17 9.42 15.92
C THR A 109 -15.72 9.52 16.36
N ALA A 110 -14.78 9.09 15.51
CA ALA A 110 -13.34 9.19 15.77
C ALA A 110 -12.88 10.65 15.95
N VAL A 111 -13.37 11.57 15.09
CA VAL A 111 -13.08 13.00 15.22
C VAL A 111 -13.65 13.56 16.52
N TYR A 112 -14.88 13.21 16.88
CA TYR A 112 -15.49 13.64 18.13
C TYR A 112 -14.66 13.23 19.35
N TRP A 113 -14.27 11.95 19.44
CA TRP A 113 -13.45 11.46 20.55
C TRP A 113 -12.09 12.14 20.59
N THR A 114 -11.48 12.40 19.44
CA THR A 114 -10.19 13.11 19.36
C THR A 114 -10.30 14.56 19.83
N VAL A 115 -11.31 15.31 19.36
CA VAL A 115 -11.54 16.70 19.76
C VAL A 115 -11.94 16.80 21.25
N ARG A 116 -12.71 15.84 21.75
CA ARG A 116 -13.04 15.74 23.18
C ARG A 116 -11.79 15.54 24.02
N SER A 117 -10.87 14.66 23.60
CA SER A 117 -9.59 14.44 24.27
C SER A 117 -8.71 15.68 24.27
N ILE A 118 -8.67 16.43 23.16
CA ILE A 118 -7.97 17.72 23.09
C ILE A 118 -8.51 18.71 24.14
N ALA A 119 -9.84 18.81 24.24
CA ALA A 119 -10.48 19.69 25.21
C ALA A 119 -10.18 19.26 26.66
N ALA A 120 -10.23 17.96 26.95
CA ALA A 120 -9.90 17.40 28.26
C ALA A 120 -8.44 17.70 28.65
N CYS A 121 -7.47 17.41 27.76
CA CYS A 121 -6.06 17.72 27.98
C CYS A 121 -5.84 19.21 28.23
N SER A 122 -6.48 20.08 27.42
CA SER A 122 -6.36 21.54 27.57
C SER A 122 -6.91 22.02 28.91
N PHE A 123 -8.03 21.44 29.36
CA PHE A 123 -8.63 21.74 30.65
C PHE A 123 -7.72 21.34 31.82
N ILE A 124 -7.16 20.13 31.78
CA ILE A 124 -6.23 19.63 32.81
C ILE A 124 -4.95 20.47 32.89
N LEU A 125 -4.39 20.87 31.74
CA LEU A 125 -3.21 21.73 31.68
C LEU A 125 -3.49 23.11 32.29
N ASN A 126 -4.68 23.67 32.05
CA ASN A 126 -5.09 24.93 32.66
C ASN A 126 -5.32 24.78 34.18
N LEU A 127 -5.95 23.69 34.63
CA LEU A 127 -6.15 23.43 36.06
C LEU A 127 -4.85 23.14 36.80
N THR A 128 -3.82 22.67 36.09
CA THR A 128 -2.49 22.49 36.68
C THR A 128 -1.97 23.80 37.26
N ALA A 129 -2.33 24.96 36.71
CA ALA A 129 -2.00 26.28 37.28
C ALA A 129 -2.65 26.56 38.64
N LEU A 130 -3.80 25.93 38.94
CA LEU A 130 -4.61 26.18 40.13
C LEU A 130 -4.30 25.24 41.32
N GLY A 131 -3.44 24.24 41.13
CA GLY A 131 -2.96 23.34 42.18
C GLY A 131 -3.37 21.86 42.00
N PRO A 132 -2.66 20.91 42.64
CA PRO A 132 -2.80 19.47 42.36
C PRO A 132 -4.17 18.86 42.72
N GLU A 133 -4.85 19.37 43.77
CA GLU A 133 -6.13 18.86 44.27
C GLU A 133 -7.29 19.03 43.27
N TYR A 134 -7.33 20.17 42.57
CA TYR A 134 -8.31 20.42 41.51
C TYR A 134 -8.05 19.57 40.26
N VAL A 135 -6.82 19.08 40.09
CA VAL A 135 -6.42 18.29 38.92
C VAL A 135 -6.77 16.81 39.09
N ASP A 136 -6.70 16.26 40.30
CA ASP A 136 -7.08 14.84 40.54
C ASP A 136 -8.58 14.62 40.29
N SER A 137 -9.43 15.50 40.84
CA SER A 137 -10.88 15.46 40.59
C SER A 137 -11.24 15.64 39.11
N ALA A 138 -10.50 16.49 38.39
CA ALA A 138 -10.72 16.70 36.96
C ALA A 138 -10.22 15.53 36.08
N ALA A 139 -9.05 14.96 36.38
CA ALA A 139 -8.51 13.84 35.61
C ALA A 139 -9.40 12.58 35.73
N GLU A 140 -9.95 12.33 36.92
CA GLU A 140 -10.95 11.29 37.15
C GLU A 140 -12.29 11.60 36.48
N ALA A 141 -12.78 12.84 36.57
CA ALA A 141 -14.02 13.26 35.90
C ALA A 141 -13.97 13.13 34.37
N TRP A 142 -12.79 13.28 33.77
CA TRP A 142 -12.58 13.13 32.33
C TRP A 142 -12.13 11.73 31.90
N ASP A 143 -11.85 10.83 32.85
CA ASP A 143 -11.41 9.44 32.63
C ASP A 143 -10.37 9.31 31.49
N LEU A 144 -9.23 9.99 31.64
CA LEU A 144 -8.22 10.07 30.57
C LEU A 144 -7.74 8.70 30.12
N ASN A 145 -7.63 7.74 31.04
CA ASN A 145 -7.16 6.41 30.73
C ASN A 145 -8.22 5.62 29.95
N GLY A 146 -9.50 5.68 30.35
CA GLY A 146 -10.59 5.08 29.59
C GLY A 146 -10.76 5.72 28.21
N VAL A 147 -10.59 7.03 28.10
CA VAL A 147 -10.61 7.75 26.81
C VAL A 147 -9.42 7.36 25.93
N ALA A 148 -8.22 7.20 26.49
CA ALA A 148 -7.04 6.72 25.76
C ALA A 148 -7.26 5.30 25.21
N HIS A 149 -7.78 4.39 26.04
CA HIS A 149 -8.14 3.04 25.62
C HIS A 149 -9.21 3.07 24.51
N LYS A 150 -10.20 3.95 24.63
CA LYS A 150 -11.24 4.11 23.61
C LYS A 150 -10.70 4.60 22.27
N LEU A 151 -9.77 5.57 22.27
CA LEU A 151 -9.10 6.01 21.06
C LEU A 151 -8.21 4.93 20.46
N ALA A 152 -7.54 4.12 21.29
CA ALA A 152 -6.76 2.97 20.81
C ALA A 152 -7.66 1.94 20.11
N LYS A 153 -8.82 1.62 20.69
CA LYS A 153 -9.81 0.74 20.05
C LYS A 153 -10.31 1.31 18.73
N ILE A 154 -10.71 2.59 18.70
CA ILE A 154 -11.16 3.26 17.46
C ILE A 154 -10.09 3.17 16.37
N LYS A 155 -8.81 3.37 16.73
CA LYS A 155 -7.69 3.23 15.80
C LYS A 155 -7.59 1.82 15.23
N GLU A 156 -7.68 0.80 16.08
CA GLU A 156 -7.62 -0.61 15.66
C GLU A 156 -8.77 -0.94 14.71
N ASP A 157 -10.01 -0.58 15.08
CA ASP A 157 -11.20 -0.76 14.26
C ASP A 157 -11.02 -0.08 12.88
N LEU A 158 -10.63 1.20 12.85
CA LEU A 158 -10.40 1.94 11.60
C LEU A 158 -9.32 1.30 10.73
N LYS A 159 -8.23 0.79 11.34
CA LYS A 159 -7.12 0.18 10.61
C LYS A 159 -7.51 -1.17 10.01
N GLU A 160 -8.24 -1.99 10.75
CA GLU A 160 -8.74 -3.28 10.28
C GLU A 160 -9.68 -3.10 9.08
N GLN A 161 -10.62 -2.16 9.19
CA GLN A 161 -11.53 -1.83 8.10
C GLN A 161 -10.83 -1.27 6.88
N MET A 162 -9.85 -0.39 7.08
CA MET A 162 -9.03 0.15 5.98
C MET A 162 -8.27 -0.97 5.26
N ASN A 163 -7.70 -1.93 5.98
CA ASN A 163 -7.01 -3.06 5.37
C ASN A 163 -7.98 -3.95 4.58
N SER A 164 -9.17 -4.20 5.11
CA SER A 164 -10.22 -4.96 4.42
C SER A 164 -10.64 -4.29 3.11
N ILE A 165 -10.85 -2.96 3.12
CA ILE A 165 -11.19 -2.21 1.91
C ILE A 165 -10.04 -2.22 0.91
N LYS A 166 -8.80 -1.98 1.35
CA LYS A 166 -7.62 -2.07 0.46
C LYS A 166 -7.53 -3.43 -0.22
N GLN A 167 -7.77 -4.50 0.52
CA GLN A 167 -7.79 -5.85 -0.04
C GLN A 167 -8.88 -6.02 -1.09
N LYS A 168 -10.10 -5.50 -0.84
CA LYS A 168 -11.20 -5.54 -1.82
C LYS A 168 -10.96 -4.69 -3.06
N ILE A 169 -10.34 -3.52 -2.93
CA ILE A 169 -9.90 -2.70 -4.07
C ILE A 169 -8.96 -3.55 -4.94
N GLU A 170 -7.98 -4.19 -4.31
CA GLU A 170 -7.01 -5.01 -5.04
C GLU A 170 -7.68 -6.24 -5.68
N ASP A 171 -8.54 -6.96 -4.97
CA ASP A 171 -9.28 -8.11 -5.51
C ASP A 171 -10.17 -7.71 -6.69
N LYS A 172 -10.92 -6.60 -6.59
CA LYS A 172 -11.76 -6.08 -7.69
C LYS A 172 -10.91 -5.70 -8.88
N ARG A 173 -9.81 -4.96 -8.66
CA ARG A 173 -8.90 -4.52 -9.71
C ARG A 173 -8.27 -5.71 -10.44
N GLN A 174 -7.89 -6.76 -9.72
CA GLN A 174 -7.39 -8.01 -10.31
C GLN A 174 -8.47 -8.71 -11.14
N ASN A 175 -9.70 -8.75 -10.65
CA ASN A 175 -10.83 -9.34 -11.37
C ASN A 175 -11.17 -8.55 -12.64
N ASP A 176 -11.15 -7.22 -12.59
CA ASP A 176 -11.39 -6.34 -13.74
C ASP A 176 -10.27 -6.50 -14.79
N ALA A 177 -9.01 -6.58 -14.37
CA ALA A 177 -7.88 -6.89 -15.25
C ALA A 177 -8.01 -8.27 -15.90
N TYR A 178 -8.43 -9.28 -15.14
CA TYR A 178 -8.70 -10.62 -15.65
C TYR A 178 -9.82 -10.62 -16.70
N ASN A 179 -10.96 -9.98 -16.40
CA ASN A 179 -12.07 -9.89 -17.33
C ASN A 179 -11.69 -9.15 -18.61
N ALA A 180 -10.92 -8.07 -18.50
CA ALA A 180 -10.38 -7.35 -19.65
C ALA A 180 -9.50 -8.25 -20.53
N LEU A 181 -8.62 -9.07 -19.92
CA LEU A 181 -7.83 -10.05 -20.66
C LEU A 181 -8.72 -11.09 -21.35
N VAL A 182 -9.71 -11.66 -20.66
CA VAL A 182 -10.64 -12.62 -21.25
C VAL A 182 -11.40 -12.04 -22.44
N GLU A 183 -11.86 -10.79 -22.34
CA GLU A 183 -12.50 -10.08 -23.45
C GLU A 183 -11.53 -9.82 -24.62
N LEU A 184 -10.28 -9.46 -24.32
CA LEU A 184 -9.24 -9.29 -25.33
C LEU A 184 -8.94 -10.59 -26.09
N PHE A 185 -8.94 -11.75 -25.42
CA PHE A 185 -8.75 -13.05 -26.10
C PHE A 185 -9.97 -13.49 -26.93
N LYS A 186 -11.19 -13.08 -26.55
CA LYS A 186 -12.42 -13.40 -27.30
C LYS A 186 -12.62 -12.50 -28.52
N THR A 187 -12.14 -11.27 -28.47
CA THR A 187 -12.28 -10.32 -29.57
C THR A 187 -11.30 -10.66 -30.71
N PRO A 188 -11.74 -10.59 -31.98
CA PRO A 188 -10.85 -10.79 -33.11
C PRO A 188 -9.83 -9.64 -33.14
N ASN A 189 -8.56 -9.96 -32.95
CA ASN A 189 -7.46 -9.00 -32.98
C ASN A 189 -6.72 -9.08 -34.33
N THR A 190 -6.32 -7.93 -34.86
CA THR A 190 -5.55 -7.83 -36.11
C THR A 190 -4.13 -8.39 -36.00
N ASP A 191 -3.58 -8.40 -34.79
CA ASP A 191 -2.28 -8.94 -34.43
C ASP A 191 -2.23 -9.26 -32.93
N ASN A 192 -1.19 -9.98 -32.52
CA ASN A 192 -0.95 -10.41 -31.15
C ASN A 192 -0.37 -9.31 -30.23
N THR A 193 -0.09 -8.11 -30.75
CA THR A 193 0.59 -7.04 -29.99
C THR A 193 -0.24 -6.54 -28.82
N LYS A 194 -1.56 -6.33 -29.00
CA LYS A 194 -2.47 -5.90 -27.94
C LYS A 194 -2.51 -6.91 -26.80
N ILE A 195 -2.64 -8.19 -27.12
CA ILE A 195 -2.69 -9.28 -26.15
C ILE A 195 -1.36 -9.36 -25.38
N LEU A 196 -0.22 -9.35 -26.08
CA LEU A 196 1.09 -9.37 -25.45
C LEU A 196 1.28 -8.14 -24.54
N SER A 197 0.95 -6.94 -25.02
CA SER A 197 1.06 -5.71 -24.22
C SER A 197 0.21 -5.75 -22.94
N ALA A 198 -0.99 -6.33 -23.01
CA ALA A 198 -1.90 -6.45 -21.88
C ALA A 198 -1.43 -7.50 -20.86
N VAL A 199 -0.98 -8.67 -21.32
CA VAL A 199 -0.48 -9.75 -20.45
C VAL A 199 0.79 -9.32 -19.71
N ILE A 200 1.67 -8.57 -20.37
CA ILE A 200 2.97 -8.19 -19.83
C ILE A 200 2.91 -6.81 -19.14
N ASN A 201 1.79 -6.07 -19.26
CA ASN A 201 1.61 -4.71 -18.72
C ASN A 201 2.75 -3.76 -19.12
N VAL A 202 3.07 -3.77 -20.40
CA VAL A 202 4.24 -3.11 -20.96
C VAL A 202 3.84 -1.85 -21.73
N LYS A 203 4.55 -0.73 -21.50
CA LYS A 203 4.43 0.46 -22.33
C LYS A 203 5.04 0.22 -23.71
N GLU A 204 4.34 0.71 -24.74
CA GLU A 204 4.79 0.66 -26.12
C GLU A 204 6.19 1.32 -26.28
N HIS A 205 7.01 0.82 -27.22
CA HIS A 205 8.32 1.39 -27.62
C HIS A 205 9.52 1.21 -26.67
N GLN A 206 9.49 0.34 -25.65
CA GLN A 206 10.74 -0.05 -24.94
C GLN A 206 11.27 -1.43 -25.40
N LEU A 207 12.57 -1.65 -25.19
CA LEU A 207 13.28 -2.89 -25.53
C LEU A 207 13.10 -3.94 -24.42
N HIS A 208 11.91 -4.52 -24.35
CA HIS A 208 11.47 -5.38 -23.24
C HIS A 208 12.01 -6.80 -23.29
N LEU A 209 12.36 -7.27 -24.50
CA LEU A 209 12.83 -8.63 -24.74
C LEU A 209 14.35 -8.66 -24.81
N TYR A 210 14.92 -9.78 -24.40
CA TYR A 210 16.29 -10.20 -24.63
C TYR A 210 16.26 -11.40 -25.56
N ASP A 211 16.95 -11.30 -26.68
CA ASP A 211 17.14 -12.37 -27.66
C ASP A 211 18.32 -13.24 -27.23
N GLY A 212 18.04 -14.47 -26.77
CA GLY A 212 19.06 -15.43 -26.36
C GLY A 212 19.95 -15.94 -27.50
N THR A 213 19.54 -15.81 -28.77
CA THR A 213 20.39 -16.22 -29.91
C THR A 213 21.45 -15.18 -30.24
N ASN A 214 21.05 -13.90 -30.26
CA ASN A 214 21.92 -12.80 -30.68
C ASN A 214 22.51 -12.01 -29.50
N ASN A 215 22.11 -12.36 -28.27
CA ASN A 215 22.46 -11.66 -27.03
C ASN A 215 22.20 -10.15 -27.10
N LYS A 216 21.04 -9.76 -27.63
CA LYS A 216 20.65 -8.37 -27.86
C LYS A 216 19.25 -8.10 -27.36
N ARG A 217 18.98 -6.85 -26.98
CA ARG A 217 17.62 -6.43 -26.61
C ARG A 217 16.77 -6.19 -27.85
N ALA A 218 15.49 -6.53 -27.73
CA ALA A 218 14.52 -6.59 -28.82
C ALA A 218 13.21 -5.89 -28.42
N SER A 219 12.52 -5.29 -29.41
CA SER A 219 11.15 -4.79 -29.24
C SER A 219 10.15 -5.95 -29.35
N LEU A 220 9.00 -5.81 -28.70
CA LEU A 220 7.85 -6.70 -28.87
C LEU A 220 7.36 -6.75 -30.32
N ASP A 221 7.66 -5.73 -31.14
CA ASP A 221 7.27 -5.67 -32.55
C ASP A 221 7.83 -6.84 -33.39
N ILE A 222 8.93 -7.46 -32.97
CA ILE A 222 9.54 -8.62 -33.65
C ILE A 222 8.63 -9.85 -33.58
N LEU A 223 7.73 -9.90 -32.59
CA LEU A 223 6.75 -10.97 -32.40
C LEU A 223 5.43 -10.72 -33.14
N ARG A 224 5.27 -9.55 -33.78
CA ARG A 224 4.04 -9.15 -34.45
C ARG A 224 3.67 -10.13 -35.56
N LYS A 225 2.42 -10.62 -35.54
CA LYS A 225 1.88 -11.60 -36.51
C LYS A 225 2.62 -12.95 -36.55
N LYS A 226 3.38 -13.29 -35.51
CA LYS A 226 3.95 -14.62 -35.31
C LYS A 226 3.13 -15.40 -34.29
N HIS A 227 3.13 -16.73 -34.38
CA HIS A 227 2.67 -17.56 -33.26
C HIS A 227 3.66 -17.43 -32.11
N VAL A 228 3.17 -17.15 -30.91
CA VAL A 228 4.01 -16.95 -29.72
C VAL A 228 3.60 -17.97 -28.67
N LEU A 229 4.56 -18.76 -28.21
CA LEU A 229 4.43 -19.63 -27.06
C LEU A 229 5.00 -18.92 -25.83
N LEU A 230 4.16 -18.66 -24.84
CA LEU A 230 4.57 -18.06 -23.57
C LEU A 230 4.96 -19.17 -22.59
N LEU A 231 6.23 -19.18 -22.18
CA LEU A 231 6.73 -20.01 -21.09
C LEU A 231 6.67 -19.20 -19.79
N ILE A 232 5.72 -19.51 -18.92
CA ILE A 232 5.57 -18.86 -17.61
C ILE A 232 6.03 -19.83 -16.52
N SER A 233 7.07 -19.48 -15.80
CA SER A 233 7.66 -20.37 -14.79
C SER A 233 8.39 -19.58 -13.70
N GLU A 234 8.69 -20.23 -12.58
CA GLU A 234 9.70 -19.74 -11.64
C GLU A 234 11.11 -19.83 -12.25
N LEU A 235 12.13 -19.34 -11.53
CA LEU A 235 13.53 -19.42 -11.98
C LEU A 235 14.06 -20.87 -11.97
N HIS A 236 13.48 -21.75 -11.15
CA HIS A 236 13.88 -23.15 -11.11
C HIS A 236 13.06 -23.98 -12.10
N ILE A 237 13.55 -24.07 -13.34
CA ILE A 237 12.94 -24.92 -14.37
C ILE A 237 13.73 -26.23 -14.45
N PRO A 238 13.09 -27.41 -14.34
CA PRO A 238 13.77 -28.69 -14.53
C PRO A 238 14.46 -28.77 -15.89
N GLN A 239 15.72 -29.21 -15.90
CA GLN A 239 16.52 -29.29 -17.13
C GLN A 239 15.92 -30.25 -18.16
N GLU A 240 15.21 -31.28 -17.71
CA GLU A 240 14.50 -32.22 -18.59
C GLU A 240 13.40 -31.51 -19.38
N GLU A 241 12.59 -30.66 -18.73
CA GLU A 241 11.54 -29.87 -19.38
C GLU A 241 12.12 -28.86 -20.36
N LEU A 242 13.20 -28.17 -19.98
CA LEU A 242 13.90 -27.24 -20.87
C LEU A 242 14.48 -27.96 -22.09
N SER A 243 15.04 -29.15 -21.91
CA SER A 243 15.61 -29.95 -23.00
C SER A 243 14.54 -30.39 -24.00
N ILE A 244 13.38 -30.81 -23.50
CA ILE A 244 12.21 -31.16 -24.31
C ILE A 244 11.74 -29.93 -25.10
N LEU A 245 11.59 -28.79 -24.45
CA LEU A 245 11.17 -27.54 -25.11
C LEU A 245 12.19 -27.09 -26.17
N HIS A 246 13.48 -27.21 -25.87
CA HIS A 246 14.56 -26.91 -26.80
C HIS A 246 14.50 -27.80 -28.05
N GLN A 247 14.25 -29.10 -27.88
CA GLN A 247 14.07 -30.02 -28.99
C GLN A 247 12.90 -29.58 -29.88
N PHE A 248 11.72 -29.34 -29.30
CA PHE A 248 10.54 -28.89 -30.05
C PHE A 248 10.75 -27.56 -30.77
N TYR A 249 11.43 -26.61 -30.12
CA TYR A 249 11.75 -25.31 -30.72
C TYR A 249 12.75 -25.43 -31.87
N THR A 250 13.72 -26.35 -31.77
CA THR A 250 14.70 -26.58 -32.84
C THR A 250 14.07 -27.29 -34.03
N GLU A 251 13.25 -28.31 -33.79
CA GLU A 251 12.54 -29.07 -34.83
C GLU A 251 11.59 -28.17 -35.64
N SER A 252 10.90 -27.22 -34.99
CA SER A 252 10.01 -26.28 -35.67
C SER A 252 10.74 -25.38 -36.66
N ARG A 253 11.99 -25.01 -36.36
CA ARG A 253 12.85 -24.19 -37.23
C ARG A 253 13.48 -24.96 -38.38
N GLN A 254 13.70 -26.27 -38.23
CA GLN A 254 14.30 -27.13 -39.26
C GLN A 254 13.32 -27.55 -40.36
N GLN A 255 12.01 -27.41 -40.15
CA GLN A 255 10.96 -27.74 -41.14
C GLN A 255 10.21 -26.48 -41.65
N PRO A 256 10.89 -25.57 -42.38
CA PRO A 256 10.31 -24.27 -42.77
C PRO A 256 9.11 -24.35 -43.71
N THR A 257 8.85 -25.50 -44.34
CA THR A 257 7.74 -25.71 -45.29
C THR A 257 6.36 -25.87 -44.63
N LYS A 258 6.27 -25.98 -43.30
CA LYS A 258 4.99 -26.04 -42.56
C LYS A 258 4.77 -24.75 -41.77
N LEU A 259 4.12 -23.77 -42.39
CA LEU A 259 3.81 -22.47 -41.76
C LEU A 259 3.06 -22.61 -40.42
N ASP A 260 2.15 -23.59 -40.29
CA ASP A 260 1.35 -23.83 -39.08
C ASP A 260 2.17 -24.29 -37.85
N LYS A 261 3.47 -24.56 -38.03
CA LYS A 261 4.38 -25.02 -36.97
C LYS A 261 5.41 -23.97 -36.54
N GLN A 262 5.42 -22.79 -37.16
CA GLN A 262 6.39 -21.75 -36.81
C GLN A 262 5.89 -20.94 -35.62
N TYR A 263 6.58 -21.06 -34.48
CA TYR A 263 6.31 -20.25 -33.29
C TYR A 263 7.60 -19.73 -32.68
N GLU A 264 7.53 -18.56 -32.05
CA GLU A 264 8.59 -18.03 -31.20
C GLU A 264 8.25 -18.35 -29.75
N VAL A 265 9.26 -18.73 -28.97
CA VAL A 265 9.11 -18.94 -27.53
C VAL A 265 9.51 -17.66 -26.81
N VAL A 266 8.75 -17.27 -25.80
CA VAL A 266 9.04 -16.13 -24.93
C VAL A 266 8.93 -16.56 -23.48
N TRP A 267 10.03 -16.45 -22.74
CA TRP A 267 10.07 -16.76 -21.31
C TRP A 267 9.68 -15.55 -20.44
N LEU A 268 8.69 -15.76 -19.58
CA LEU A 268 8.21 -14.83 -18.57
C LEU A 268 8.43 -15.43 -17.17
N PRO A 269 9.49 -15.02 -16.45
CA PRO A 269 9.73 -15.52 -15.10
C PRO A 269 8.72 -14.95 -14.10
N VAL A 270 8.30 -15.78 -13.15
CA VAL A 270 7.51 -15.41 -11.98
C VAL A 270 8.46 -15.40 -10.78
N VAL A 271 8.72 -14.21 -10.24
CA VAL A 271 9.63 -14.02 -9.10
C VAL A 271 8.92 -13.17 -8.04
N ASP A 272 8.84 -13.68 -6.82
CA ASP A 272 8.17 -12.99 -5.71
C ASP A 272 9.00 -11.83 -5.13
N THR A 273 10.33 -12.00 -5.03
CA THR A 273 11.24 -10.98 -4.52
C THR A 273 12.55 -10.98 -5.30
N PHE A 274 12.95 -9.81 -5.80
CA PHE A 274 14.26 -9.62 -6.43
C PHE A 274 15.31 -9.33 -5.35
N SER A 275 16.40 -10.08 -5.40
CA SER A 275 17.62 -9.95 -4.60
C SER A 275 18.83 -10.20 -5.51
N ASN A 276 20.03 -9.80 -5.08
CA ASN A 276 21.24 -10.02 -5.88
C ASN A 276 21.44 -11.51 -6.26
N ALA A 277 21.03 -12.45 -5.39
CA ALA A 277 21.13 -13.88 -5.68
C ALA A 277 20.10 -14.36 -6.72
N THR A 278 18.91 -13.74 -6.79
CA THR A 278 17.92 -14.07 -7.83
C THR A 278 18.31 -13.48 -9.17
N ASP A 279 19.06 -12.38 -9.20
CA ASP A 279 19.53 -11.78 -10.44
C ASP A 279 20.55 -12.68 -11.14
N GLU A 280 21.51 -13.24 -10.39
CA GLU A 280 22.48 -14.22 -10.92
C GLU A 280 21.78 -15.48 -11.44
N GLN A 281 20.80 -16.01 -10.70
CA GLN A 281 20.03 -17.17 -11.13
C GLN A 281 19.20 -16.88 -12.38
N PHE A 282 18.58 -15.70 -12.45
CA PHE A 282 17.84 -15.28 -13.63
C PHE A 282 18.74 -15.21 -14.86
N GLU A 283 19.93 -14.61 -14.75
CA GLU A 283 20.88 -14.53 -15.86
C GLU A 283 21.36 -15.92 -16.29
N LEU A 284 21.63 -16.84 -15.36
CA LEU A 284 22.01 -18.22 -15.67
C LEU A 284 20.92 -18.93 -16.49
N VAL A 285 19.66 -18.82 -16.08
CA VAL A 285 18.53 -19.44 -16.78
C VAL A 285 18.31 -18.76 -18.12
N GLN A 286 18.33 -17.42 -18.17
CA GLN A 286 18.19 -16.64 -19.39
C GLN A 286 19.26 -17.01 -20.44
N ASN A 287 20.51 -17.14 -20.03
CA ASN A 287 21.64 -17.46 -20.91
C ASN A 287 21.62 -18.93 -21.38
N SER A 288 20.89 -19.81 -20.70
CA SER A 288 20.73 -21.21 -21.10
C SER A 288 19.70 -21.42 -22.23
N MET A 289 18.89 -20.39 -22.52
CA MET A 289 17.76 -20.49 -23.45
C MET A 289 18.07 -19.82 -24.79
N PRO A 290 17.78 -20.48 -25.93
CA PRO A 290 18.00 -19.90 -27.26
C PRO A 290 16.83 -19.01 -27.74
N TRP A 291 15.85 -18.70 -26.89
CA TRP A 291 14.64 -17.97 -27.30
C TRP A 291 14.53 -16.61 -26.58
N TYR A 292 13.44 -15.87 -26.82
CA TYR A 292 13.26 -14.55 -26.23
C TYR A 292 12.92 -14.65 -24.74
N SER A 293 13.39 -13.70 -23.95
CA SER A 293 13.09 -13.62 -22.52
C SER A 293 12.85 -12.18 -22.10
N PHE A 294 12.04 -11.95 -21.08
CA PHE A 294 11.85 -10.59 -20.57
C PHE A 294 13.06 -10.09 -19.80
N THR A 295 13.43 -8.83 -20.00
CA THR A 295 14.54 -8.21 -19.26
C THR A 295 14.18 -8.00 -17.79
N LEU A 296 15.17 -8.12 -16.91
CA LEU A 296 15.05 -7.87 -15.46
C LEU A 296 14.53 -6.44 -15.16
N SER A 297 14.89 -5.46 -15.99
CA SER A 297 14.33 -4.10 -15.94
C SER A 297 12.81 -4.04 -16.19
N CYS A 298 12.27 -4.92 -17.04
CA CYS A 298 10.83 -5.03 -17.26
C CYS A 298 10.13 -5.70 -16.07
N LEU A 299 10.78 -6.68 -15.45
CA LEU A 299 10.25 -7.45 -14.33
C LEU A 299 10.27 -6.67 -13.01
N SER A 300 11.26 -5.81 -12.80
CA SER A 300 11.31 -4.89 -11.64
C SER A 300 10.19 -3.84 -11.67
N LEU A 301 9.75 -3.39 -12.86
CA LEU A 301 8.57 -2.54 -13.01
C LEU A 301 7.29 -3.29 -12.60
N LEU A 302 7.18 -4.57 -12.97
CA LEU A 302 6.10 -5.44 -12.54
C LEU A 302 6.13 -5.74 -11.03
N SER A 303 7.32 -5.75 -10.41
CA SER A 303 7.51 -5.97 -8.98
C SER A 303 7.39 -4.72 -8.09
N SER A 304 7.64 -3.53 -8.62
CA SER A 304 7.29 -2.28 -7.92
C SER A 304 5.77 -2.11 -7.76
N ASP A 305 5.02 -2.81 -8.60
CA ASP A 305 3.57 -3.00 -8.52
C ASP A 305 3.20 -4.36 -7.84
N SER A 306 4.17 -5.11 -7.26
CA SER A 306 4.09 -6.56 -6.90
C SER A 306 2.97 -7.01 -5.95
N SER A 307 2.20 -6.13 -5.33
CA SER A 307 0.92 -6.57 -4.77
C SER A 307 -0.09 -6.99 -5.87
N ARG A 308 0.16 -6.61 -7.13
CA ARG A 308 -0.79 -6.61 -8.25
C ARG A 308 -0.60 -7.72 -9.29
N THR A 309 0.60 -8.27 -9.45
CA THR A 309 0.92 -9.23 -10.54
C THR A 309 1.34 -10.59 -10.04
N SER A 310 2.15 -10.69 -8.97
CA SER A 310 2.52 -11.99 -8.37
C SER A 310 1.28 -12.73 -7.87
N ARG A 311 0.35 -12.08 -7.16
CA ARG A 311 -0.91 -12.70 -6.69
C ARG A 311 -1.95 -12.97 -7.78
N ALA A 312 -1.98 -12.14 -8.83
CA ALA A 312 -2.78 -12.46 -10.01
C ALA A 312 -2.24 -13.75 -10.64
N LEU A 313 -0.91 -13.88 -10.82
CA LEU A 313 -0.22 -15.06 -11.36
C LEU A 313 -0.23 -16.31 -10.46
N THR A 314 -0.20 -16.17 -9.13
CA THR A 314 -0.36 -17.32 -8.22
C THR A 314 -1.83 -17.77 -8.11
N ARG A 315 -2.82 -16.87 -8.20
CA ARG A 315 -4.21 -17.30 -8.48
C ARG A 315 -4.36 -17.80 -9.93
N HIS A 316 -3.51 -17.38 -10.87
CA HIS A 316 -3.38 -17.98 -12.19
C HIS A 316 -2.81 -19.41 -12.14
N HIS A 317 -2.36 -19.93 -10.99
CA HIS A 317 -2.13 -21.37 -10.87
C HIS A 317 -3.44 -22.16 -11.07
N ASN A 318 -4.62 -21.58 -10.78
CA ASN A 318 -5.92 -22.16 -11.14
C ASN A 318 -6.35 -21.84 -12.57
N PHE A 319 -5.88 -20.75 -13.18
CA PHE A 319 -6.11 -20.45 -14.60
C PHE A 319 -5.31 -21.43 -15.49
N TRP A 320 -4.03 -21.63 -15.17
CA TRP A 320 -3.19 -22.63 -15.79
C TRP A 320 -3.53 -24.04 -15.32
N SER A 321 -4.07 -24.27 -14.11
CA SER A 321 -4.57 -25.60 -13.72
C SER A 321 -5.91 -25.97 -14.37
N CYS A 322 -6.77 -25.00 -14.70
CA CYS A 322 -7.91 -25.24 -15.58
C CYS A 322 -7.47 -25.56 -17.02
N ILE A 323 -6.28 -25.09 -17.42
CA ILE A 323 -5.62 -25.49 -18.68
C ILE A 323 -4.81 -26.79 -18.49
N HIS A 324 -4.32 -27.14 -17.29
CA HIS A 324 -3.55 -28.36 -17.01
C HIS A 324 -4.38 -29.64 -17.05
N GLY A 325 -5.71 -29.54 -17.10
CA GLY A 325 -6.57 -30.69 -17.41
C GLY A 325 -6.38 -31.23 -18.83
N GLU A 326 -5.77 -30.44 -19.72
CA GLU A 326 -5.61 -30.77 -21.12
C GLU A 326 -4.25 -30.26 -21.61
N PHE A 327 -3.30 -31.18 -21.79
CA PHE A 327 -2.10 -30.97 -22.60
C PHE A 327 -2.52 -30.59 -24.03
N TYR A 328 -2.86 -29.33 -24.27
CA TYR A 328 -3.11 -28.82 -25.61
C TYR A 328 -2.64 -27.37 -25.72
N GLN A 329 -1.56 -27.20 -26.50
CA GLN A 329 -1.37 -26.10 -27.43
C GLN A 329 -2.33 -24.91 -27.24
N VAL A 330 -1.87 -23.85 -26.55
CA VAL A 330 -2.37 -22.49 -26.86
C VAL A 330 -1.74 -22.09 -28.19
N THR A 331 -2.16 -22.74 -29.27
CA THR A 331 -1.89 -22.28 -30.63
C THR A 331 -2.79 -21.08 -30.83
N MET A 332 -2.20 -19.88 -30.84
CA MET A 332 -2.87 -18.66 -31.30
C MET A 332 -3.20 -18.85 -32.78
N LEU A 333 -4.30 -19.53 -33.09
CA LEU A 333 -4.83 -19.72 -34.44
C LEU A 333 -5.34 -18.36 -34.93
N GLY A 334 -4.49 -17.64 -35.65
CA GLY A 334 -4.94 -16.61 -36.57
C GLY A 334 -5.66 -17.30 -37.71
N THR A 335 -6.94 -16.96 -37.91
CA THR A 335 -7.59 -17.12 -39.21
C THR A 335 -7.48 -15.82 -39.97
#